data_AF-A0A969PUR6-F1
#
_entry.id   AF-A0A969PUR6-F1
#
_cell.length_a   1.000
_cell.length_b   1.000
_cell.length_c   1.000
_cell.angle_alpha   90.00
_cell.angle_beta   90.00
_cell.angle_gamma   90.00
#
_symmetry.space_group_name_H-M   'P 1'
#
loop_
_entity.id
_entity.type
_entity.pdbx_description
1 polymer ?
#
loop_
_entity_poly.entity_id
_entity_poly.type
_entity_poly.pdbx_seq_one_letter_code
_entity_poly.pdbx_strand_id
1 'polypeptide(L)'
;MYIDYSYPNRSNKAKMAIAIYLATVIPLMVGSIFLISGQSQINISRWTIRGVPFSIILEFFKDDTARQAYFQGDKNLLHDRLDEMGVEEKVKDFYREQFSDEYTLDRHIHQVFYDNSGYVGKAYTVNSQGILVNKY
;
A
#
# COMPACT_ATOMS: atom_id res chain seq x y z
N MET A 1 37.17 -20.04 58.03
CA MET A 1 37.55 -20.32 56.63
C MET A 1 36.28 -20.16 55.80
N TYR A 2 36.13 -19.02 55.13
CA TYR A 2 34.98 -18.75 54.24
C TYR A 2 35.30 -19.30 52.85
N ILE A 3 34.44 -20.16 52.31
CA ILE A 3 34.56 -20.67 50.94
C ILE A 3 33.82 -19.69 50.03
N ASP A 4 34.56 -19.01 49.17
CA ASP A 4 34.02 -18.17 48.10
C ASP A 4 33.48 -19.07 46.99
N TYR A 5 32.16 -19.04 46.77
CA TYR A 5 31.54 -19.72 45.66
C TYR A 5 31.60 -18.82 44.43
N SER A 6 32.61 -19.06 43.59
CA SER A 6 32.69 -18.51 42.24
C SER A 6 31.45 -18.94 41.44
N TYR A 7 30.48 -18.04 41.29
CA TYR A 7 29.31 -18.26 40.46
C TYR A 7 29.70 -18.28 38.98
N PRO A 8 29.54 -19.39 38.25
CA PRO A 8 29.89 -19.43 36.83
C PRO A 8 28.92 -18.53 36.04
N ASN A 9 29.50 -17.59 35.29
CA ASN A 9 28.82 -16.56 34.49
C ASN A 9 27.90 -17.16 33.40
N ARG A 10 26.67 -17.50 33.81
CA ARG A 10 25.58 -18.05 32.99
C ARG A 10 25.04 -17.04 31.97
N SER A 11 25.27 -15.74 32.18
CA SER A 11 24.73 -14.67 31.33
C SER A 11 25.39 -14.61 29.96
N ASN A 12 26.70 -14.88 29.88
CA ASN A 12 27.44 -14.76 28.64
C ASN A 12 27.11 -15.90 27.66
N LYS A 13 26.84 -17.11 28.16
CA LYS A 13 26.43 -18.25 27.32
C LYS A 13 25.03 -18.05 26.73
N ALA A 14 24.10 -17.51 27.51
CA ALA A 14 22.76 -17.17 27.02
C ALA A 14 22.79 -16.02 25.99
N LYS A 15 23.59 -14.97 26.24
CA LYS A 15 23.82 -13.87 25.30
C LYS A 15 24.44 -14.36 23.98
N MET A 16 25.39 -15.29 24.05
CA MET A 16 26.04 -15.86 22.87
C MET A 16 25.08 -16.76 22.06
N ALA A 17 24.23 -17.55 22.72
CA ALA A 17 23.21 -18.34 22.05
C ALA A 17 22.16 -17.47 21.33
N ILE A 18 21.72 -16.38 21.97
CA ILE A 18 20.80 -15.41 21.35
C ILE A 18 21.47 -14.72 20.16
N ALA A 19 22.73 -14.32 20.28
CA ALA A 19 23.47 -13.69 19.18
C ALA A 19 23.62 -14.62 17.97
N ILE A 20 23.91 -15.90 18.19
CA ILE A 20 24.01 -16.91 17.13
C ILE A 20 22.63 -17.12 16.46
N TYR A 21 21.55 -17.20 17.24
CA TYR A 21 20.20 -17.34 16.70
C TYR A 21 19.82 -16.13 15.82
N LEU A 22 20.03 -14.90 16.30
CA LEU A 22 19.73 -13.69 15.53
C LEU A 22 20.57 -13.58 14.26
N ALA A 23 21.86 -13.94 14.33
CA ALA A 23 22.78 -13.85 13.19
C ALA A 23 22.57 -14.93 12.13
N THR A 24 21.87 -16.02 12.43
CA THR A 24 21.67 -17.14 11.48
C THR A 24 20.24 -17.21 10.96
N VAL A 25 19.26 -17.02 11.84
CA VAL A 25 17.84 -17.18 11.47
C VAL A 25 17.33 -15.98 10.67
N ILE A 26 17.74 -14.76 11.02
CA ILE A 26 17.31 -13.55 10.30
C ILE A 26 17.85 -13.54 8.85
N PRO A 27 19.14 -13.82 8.59
CA PRO A 27 19.63 -13.89 7.21
C PRO A 27 19.08 -15.07 6.43
N LEU A 28 18.74 -16.20 7.05
CA LEU A 28 18.07 -17.31 6.34
C LEU A 28 16.63 -16.96 5.96
N MET A 29 15.91 -16.21 6.79
CA MET A 29 14.56 -15.71 6.46
C MET A 29 14.60 -14.64 5.37
N VAL A 30 15.53 -13.68 5.43
CA VAL A 30 15.67 -12.64 4.39
C VAL A 30 16.29 -13.20 3.10
N GLY A 31 17.27 -14.10 3.22
CA GLY A 31 17.95 -14.74 2.10
C GLY A 31 17.07 -15.72 1.33
N SER A 32 16.14 -16.42 2.00
CA SER A 32 15.16 -17.28 1.34
C SER A 32 14.14 -16.48 0.52
N ILE A 33 13.74 -15.28 0.99
CA ILE A 33 12.93 -14.35 0.20
C ILE A 33 13.70 -13.92 -1.07
N PHE A 34 15.01 -13.64 -0.95
CA PHE A 34 15.84 -13.27 -2.09
C PHE A 34 16.08 -14.42 -3.09
N LEU A 35 16.26 -15.66 -2.63
CA LEU A 35 16.48 -16.81 -3.52
C LEU A 35 15.22 -17.24 -4.27
N ILE A 36 14.03 -17.06 -3.69
CA ILE A 36 12.75 -17.27 -4.40
C ILE A 36 12.46 -16.12 -5.38
N SER A 37 13.00 -14.93 -5.12
CA SER A 37 12.85 -13.76 -6.01
C SER A 37 13.73 -13.79 -7.27
N GLY A 38 14.67 -14.75 -7.40
CA GLY A 38 15.49 -14.91 -8.61
C GLY A 38 14.74 -15.37 -9.86
N GLN A 39 13.51 -15.89 -9.70
CA GLN A 39 12.63 -16.29 -10.82
C GLN A 39 11.20 -15.76 -10.69
N SER A 40 10.84 -15.19 -9.54
CA SER A 40 9.55 -14.54 -9.36
C SER A 40 9.68 -13.09 -9.77
N GLN A 41 9.37 -12.77 -11.03
CA GLN A 41 8.95 -11.42 -11.38
C GLN A 41 7.64 -11.16 -10.63
N ILE A 42 7.70 -10.82 -9.33
CA ILE A 42 6.54 -10.34 -8.59
C ILE A 42 6.17 -9.04 -9.29
N ASN A 43 5.22 -9.15 -10.21
CA ASN A 43 4.72 -8.02 -10.96
C ASN A 43 3.80 -7.23 -10.03
N ILE A 44 4.41 -6.52 -9.07
CA ILE A 44 3.75 -5.62 -8.11
C ILE A 44 2.91 -4.57 -8.82
N SER A 45 3.15 -4.31 -10.12
CA SER A 45 2.31 -3.42 -10.91
C SER A 45 0.88 -3.91 -11.02
N ARG A 46 0.62 -5.23 -10.95
CA ARG A 46 -0.73 -5.83 -11.03
C ARG A 46 -1.46 -5.96 -9.69
N TRP A 47 -0.82 -5.60 -8.59
CA TRP A 47 -1.45 -5.69 -7.27
C TRP A 47 -2.28 -4.44 -7.00
N THR A 48 -3.51 -4.65 -6.53
CA THR A 48 -4.41 -3.57 -6.16
C THR A 48 -4.80 -3.69 -4.69
N ILE A 49 -4.95 -2.56 -4.01
CA ILE A 49 -5.54 -2.48 -2.67
C ILE A 49 -6.80 -1.65 -2.80
N ARG A 50 -7.95 -2.27 -2.51
CA ARG A 50 -9.28 -1.64 -2.66
C ARG A 50 -9.50 -1.03 -4.06
N GLY A 51 -9.01 -1.70 -5.11
CA GLY A 51 -9.16 -1.25 -6.49
C GLY A 51 -8.13 -0.20 -6.96
N VAL A 52 -7.21 0.25 -6.11
CA VAL A 52 -6.13 1.17 -6.51
C VAL A 52 -4.82 0.39 -6.68
N PRO A 53 -4.11 0.52 -7.82
CA PRO A 53 -2.80 -0.08 -8.04
C PRO A 53 -1.79 0.28 -6.97
N PHE A 54 -1.02 -0.70 -6.51
CA PHE A 54 -0.05 -0.52 -5.43
C PHE A 54 1.03 0.51 -5.76
N SER A 55 1.45 0.59 -7.03
CA SER A 55 2.38 1.62 -7.52
C SER A 55 1.87 3.04 -7.23
N ILE A 56 0.58 3.28 -7.50
CA ILE A 56 -0.07 4.58 -7.31
C ILE A 56 -0.21 4.90 -5.82
N ILE A 57 -0.50 3.90 -4.98
CA ILE A 57 -0.53 4.06 -3.53
C ILE A 57 0.85 4.48 -2.99
N LEU A 58 1.94 3.88 -3.49
CA LEU A 58 3.29 4.27 -3.10
C LEU A 58 3.64 5.69 -3.55
N GLU A 59 3.21 6.11 -4.74
CA GLU A 59 3.37 7.50 -5.20
C GLU A 59 2.60 8.47 -4.31
N PHE A 60 1.35 8.15 -3.97
CA PHE A 60 0.53 8.92 -3.03
C PHE A 60 1.21 9.07 -1.67
N PHE A 61 1.77 8.01 -1.08
CA PHE A 61 2.44 8.10 0.22
C PHE A 61 3.73 8.92 0.20
N LYS A 62 4.38 9.05 -0.95
CA LYS A 62 5.57 9.90 -1.16
C LYS A 62 5.20 11.38 -1.30
N ASP A 63 3.95 11.70 -1.63
CA ASP A 63 3.48 13.07 -1.74
C ASP A 63 3.03 13.59 -0.37
N ASP A 64 3.80 14.53 0.18
CA ASP A 64 3.53 15.07 1.52
C ASP A 64 2.18 15.81 1.58
N THR A 65 1.80 16.54 0.53
CA THR A 65 0.55 17.29 0.45
C THR A 65 -0.66 16.35 0.39
N ALA A 66 -0.63 15.36 -0.50
CA ALA A 66 -1.72 14.41 -0.65
C ALA A 66 -1.91 13.58 0.62
N ARG A 67 -0.81 13.12 1.21
CA ARG A 67 -0.82 12.37 2.47
C ARG A 67 -1.41 13.19 3.62
N GLN A 68 -0.97 14.44 3.77
CA GLN A 68 -1.50 15.33 4.82
C GLN A 68 -2.99 15.61 4.60
N ALA A 69 -3.39 15.97 3.39
CA ALA A 69 -4.79 16.25 3.06
C ALA A 69 -5.71 15.07 3.38
N TYR A 70 -5.27 13.85 3.06
CA TYR A 70 -6.00 12.62 3.40
C TYR A 70 -6.16 12.43 4.92
N PHE A 71 -5.07 12.52 5.69
CA PHE A 71 -5.14 12.30 7.15
C PHE A 71 -5.82 13.43 7.91
N GLN A 72 -5.84 14.65 7.36
CA GLN A 72 -6.57 15.79 7.92
C GLN A 72 -8.05 15.82 7.49
N GLY A 73 -8.45 14.98 6.53
CA GLY A 73 -9.81 14.95 5.99
C GLY A 73 -10.14 16.15 5.09
N ASP A 74 -9.14 16.88 4.59
CA ASP A 74 -9.33 17.97 3.65
C ASP A 74 -9.58 17.42 2.24
N LYS A 75 -10.86 17.21 1.94
CA LYS A 75 -11.30 16.61 0.67
C LYS A 75 -10.98 17.46 -0.55
N ASN A 76 -11.00 18.79 -0.42
CA ASN A 76 -10.74 19.68 -1.54
C ASN A 76 -9.25 19.68 -1.89
N LEU A 77 -8.40 19.83 -0.86
CA LEU A 77 -6.95 19.77 -1.07
C LEU A 77 -6.50 18.38 -1.55
N LEU A 78 -7.08 17.32 -1.01
CA LEU A 78 -6.80 15.96 -1.46
C LEU A 78 -7.18 15.79 -2.93
N HIS A 79 -8.36 16.27 -3.32
CA HIS A 79 -8.83 16.20 -4.69
C HIS A 79 -7.88 16.91 -5.66
N ASP A 80 -7.59 18.18 -5.39
CA ASP A 80 -6.76 18.99 -6.28
C ASP A 80 -5.36 18.39 -6.40
N ARG A 81 -4.82 17.87 -5.29
CA ARG A 81 -3.50 17.23 -5.32
C ARG A 81 -3.50 15.90 -6.08
N LEU A 82 -4.53 15.07 -5.95
CA LEU A 82 -4.65 13.82 -6.71
C LEU A 82 -4.81 14.07 -8.22
N ASP A 83 -5.52 15.14 -8.60
CA ASP A 83 -5.66 15.60 -9.98
C ASP A 83 -4.30 16.07 -10.54
N GLU A 84 -3.57 16.92 -9.81
CA GLU A 84 -2.22 17.36 -10.16
C GLU A 84 -1.23 16.19 -10.33
N MET A 85 -1.38 15.14 -9.52
CA MET A 85 -0.57 13.92 -9.58
C MET A 85 -0.95 13.00 -10.76
N GLY A 86 -2.05 13.30 -11.46
CA GLY A 86 -2.59 12.48 -12.55
C GLY A 86 -3.04 11.09 -12.08
N VAL A 87 -3.50 10.97 -10.82
CA VAL A 87 -3.84 9.66 -10.24
C VAL A 87 -4.99 9.01 -11.01
N GLU A 88 -6.02 9.76 -11.37
CA GLU A 88 -7.16 9.23 -12.14
C GLU A 88 -6.72 8.57 -13.45
N GLU A 89 -5.90 9.26 -14.25
CA GLU A 89 -5.43 8.73 -15.53
C GLU A 89 -4.53 7.51 -15.35
N LYS A 90 -3.66 7.51 -14.33
CA LYS A 90 -2.81 6.34 -14.03
C LYS A 90 -3.63 5.12 -13.63
N VAL A 91 -4.72 5.30 -12.88
CA VAL A 91 -5.61 4.18 -12.54
C VAL A 91 -6.39 3.74 -13.79
N LYS A 92 -6.84 4.67 -14.63
CA LYS A 92 -7.45 4.35 -15.94
C LYS A 92 -6.52 3.52 -16.81
N ASP A 93 -5.27 3.96 -16.99
CA ASP A 93 -4.24 3.25 -17.75
C ASP A 93 -4.07 1.81 -17.26
N PHE A 94 -4.07 1.60 -15.94
CA PHE A 94 -3.95 0.27 -15.35
C PHE A 94 -5.12 -0.66 -15.70
N TYR A 95 -6.34 -0.12 -15.77
CA TYR A 95 -7.55 -0.90 -16.04
C TYR A 95 -7.96 -0.91 -17.52
N ARG A 96 -7.36 -0.09 -18.39
CA ARG A 96 -7.83 0.12 -19.76
C ARG A 96 -7.96 -1.17 -20.59
N GLU A 97 -7.08 -2.16 -20.38
CA GLU A 97 -7.18 -3.46 -21.06
C GLU A 97 -8.37 -4.33 -20.58
N GLN A 98 -8.94 -4.05 -19.41
CA GLN A 98 -10.03 -4.82 -18.80
C GLN A 98 -11.41 -4.29 -19.20
N PHE A 99 -11.49 -3.12 -19.82
CA PHE A 99 -12.72 -2.45 -20.20
C PHE A 99 -12.69 -2.12 -21.69
N SER A 100 -13.73 -2.53 -22.42
CA SER A 100 -13.87 -2.23 -23.85
C SER A 100 -14.43 -0.84 -24.14
N ASP A 101 -14.97 -0.18 -23.13
CA ASP A 101 -15.69 1.09 -23.23
C ASP A 101 -15.14 2.08 -22.18
N GLU A 102 -14.69 3.24 -22.65
CA GLU A 102 -14.10 4.28 -21.81
C GLU A 102 -15.09 4.87 -20.81
N TYR A 103 -16.39 4.91 -21.16
CA TYR A 103 -17.40 5.38 -20.22
C TYR A 103 -17.57 4.41 -19.03
N THR A 104 -17.56 3.11 -19.29
CA THR A 104 -17.61 2.09 -18.25
C THR A 104 -16.35 2.08 -17.39
N LEU A 105 -15.18 2.30 -18.00
CA LEU A 105 -13.91 2.47 -17.27
C LEU A 105 -13.98 3.70 -16.36
N ASP A 106 -14.34 4.86 -16.88
CA ASP A 106 -14.44 6.11 -16.12
C ASP A 106 -15.32 5.95 -14.87
N ARG A 107 -16.54 5.42 -15.05
CA ARG A 107 -17.45 5.15 -13.93
C ARG A 107 -16.86 4.17 -12.91
N HIS A 108 -16.16 3.13 -13.36
CA HIS A 108 -15.50 2.18 -12.46
C HIS A 108 -14.43 2.86 -11.59
N ILE A 109 -13.60 3.71 -12.19
CA ILE A 109 -12.52 4.44 -11.50
C ILE A 109 -13.11 5.43 -10.49
N HIS A 110 -14.15 6.18 -10.89
CA HIS A 110 -14.86 7.08 -9.98
C HIS A 110 -15.49 6.32 -8.82
N GLN A 111 -16.03 5.11 -9.05
CA GLN A 111 -16.56 4.25 -7.97
C GLN A 111 -15.44 3.82 -7.01
N VAL A 112 -14.28 3.41 -7.52
CA VAL A 112 -13.11 3.08 -6.70
C VAL A 112 -12.71 4.27 -5.83
N PHE A 113 -12.68 5.48 -6.36
CA PHE A 113 -12.37 6.67 -5.58
C PHE A 113 -13.45 6.99 -4.53
N TYR A 114 -14.72 6.84 -4.88
CA TYR A 114 -15.83 6.97 -3.92
C TYR A 114 -15.71 5.98 -2.77
N ASP A 115 -15.48 4.70 -3.05
CA ASP A 115 -15.40 3.65 -2.03
C ASP A 115 -14.22 3.86 -1.06
N ASN A 116 -13.13 4.49 -1.54
CA ASN A 116 -11.93 4.73 -0.74
C ASN A 116 -11.93 6.07 0.02
N SER A 117 -12.58 7.12 -0.51
CA SER A 117 -12.46 8.49 0.01
C SER A 117 -13.79 9.22 0.21
N GLY A 118 -14.90 8.65 -0.29
CA GLY A 118 -16.18 9.33 -0.40
C GLY A 118 -16.22 10.39 -1.50
N TYR A 119 -15.22 10.42 -2.40
CA TYR A 119 -15.18 11.32 -3.55
C TYR A 119 -16.29 11.02 -4.56
N VAL A 120 -17.02 12.05 -5.01
CA VAL A 120 -18.02 11.92 -6.06
C VAL A 120 -17.63 12.87 -7.18
N GLY A 121 -17.30 12.32 -8.35
CA GLY A 121 -16.99 13.11 -9.54
C GLY A 121 -18.11 14.06 -9.93
N LYS A 122 -17.76 15.20 -10.55
CA LYS A 122 -18.73 16.25 -10.91
C LYS A 122 -19.86 15.73 -11.78
N ALA A 123 -19.56 14.80 -12.69
CA ALA A 123 -20.50 14.17 -13.61
C ALA A 123 -21.42 13.10 -12.97
N TYR A 124 -21.18 12.74 -11.70
CA TYR A 124 -21.85 11.62 -11.05
C TYR A 124 -22.66 12.05 -9.83
N THR A 125 -23.64 11.22 -9.48
CA THR A 125 -24.37 11.22 -8.21
C THR A 125 -24.39 9.82 -7.65
N VAL A 126 -24.49 9.68 -6.34
CA VAL A 126 -24.58 8.38 -5.66
C VAL A 126 -26.06 8.02 -5.53
N ASN A 127 -26.46 6.85 -6.01
CA ASN A 127 -27.82 6.35 -5.81
C ASN A 127 -28.02 5.78 -4.39
N SER A 128 -29.24 5.35 -4.06
CA SER A 128 -29.56 4.76 -2.76
C SER A 128 -28.78 3.49 -2.39
N GLN A 129 -28.10 2.87 -3.37
CA GLN A 129 -27.30 1.67 -3.21
C GLN A 129 -25.80 1.97 -3.08
N GLY A 130 -25.38 3.24 -3.04
CA GLY A 130 -23.97 3.60 -2.97
C GLY A 130 -23.22 3.54 -4.31
N ILE A 131 -23.94 3.39 -5.43
CA ILE A 131 -23.35 3.28 -6.76
C ILE A 131 -23.40 4.64 -7.47
N LEU A 132 -22.29 5.02 -8.10
CA LEU A 132 -22.22 6.20 -8.94
C LEU A 132 -22.99 6.00 -10.25
N VAL A 133 -23.90 6.94 -10.50
CA VAL A 133 -24.70 7.06 -11.73
C VAL A 133 -24.54 8.48 -12.29
N ASN A 134 -24.70 8.68 -13.59
CA ASN A 134 -24.60 10.01 -14.18
C ASN A 134 -25.59 10.98 -13.54
N LYS A 135 -25.16 12.22 -13.34
CA LYS A 135 -26.08 13.34 -13.19
C LYS A 135 -26.74 13.56 -14.56
N TYR A 136 -28.06 13.44 -14.57
CA TYR A 136 -28.93 13.69 -15.71
C TYR A 136 -28.65 15.05 -16.36
#